data_AF-A0A1U7N624-F1
#
_entry.id   AF-A0A1U7N624-F1
#
_cell.length_a   1.000
_cell.length_b   1.000
_cell.length_c   1.000
_cell.angle_alpha   90.00
_cell.angle_beta   90.00
_cell.angle_gamma   90.00
#
_symmetry.space_group_name_H-M   'P 1'
#
loop_
_entity.id
_entity.type
_entity.pdbx_description
1 polymer ?
#
loop_
_entity_poly.entity_id
_entity_poly.type
_entity_poly.pdbx_seq_one_letter_code
_entity_poly.pdbx_strand_id
1 'polypeptide(L)'
;MSTIDKITAAEELFTELTPEQGAMVEGGLFIFIDKIQSIKAGADFIGKDDTYMTINGNKIWGDKSFSTGQTRGVNLGTSTDGSFARVELFDKDGFLNRDDRMGGFTAYNTFGSLQRARVSGSGSIYDIYYRAFA
;
A
#
# COMPACT_ATOMS: atom_id res chain seq x y z
N MET A 1 -36.06 45.67 -21.28
CA MET A 1 -35.02 44.90 -22.01
C MET A 1 -34.32 44.07 -20.94
N SER A 2 -34.54 42.76 -20.93
CA SER A 2 -34.06 41.84 -19.89
C SER A 2 -32.67 41.34 -20.30
N THR A 3 -31.66 41.60 -19.48
CA THR A 3 -30.35 40.97 -19.61
C THR A 3 -30.33 39.80 -18.65
N ILE A 4 -30.51 38.60 -19.20
CA ILE A 4 -30.36 37.34 -18.46
C ILE A 4 -28.87 37.17 -18.21
N ASP A 5 -28.46 37.28 -16.95
CA ASP A 5 -27.13 36.92 -16.47
C ASP A 5 -26.91 35.41 -16.69
N LYS A 6 -26.45 35.06 -17.89
CA LYS A 6 -25.88 33.75 -18.20
C LYS A 6 -24.41 33.75 -17.80
N ILE A 7 -24.13 33.75 -16.51
CA ILE A 7 -22.79 33.46 -15.98
C ILE A 7 -22.82 32.06 -15.37
N THR A 8 -22.56 31.09 -16.26
CA THR A 8 -21.75 29.87 -16.05
C THR A 8 -21.77 29.20 -14.67
N ALA A 9 -22.92 28.63 -14.28
CA ALA A 9 -23.01 27.67 -13.16
C ALA A 9 -22.36 26.29 -13.45
N ALA A 10 -21.55 26.15 -14.52
CA ALA A 10 -21.07 24.87 -15.03
C ALA A 10 -19.57 24.61 -14.82
N GLU A 11 -18.79 25.59 -14.35
CA GLU A 11 -17.33 25.46 -14.24
C GLU A 11 -16.82 25.15 -12.81
N GLU A 12 -17.68 25.20 -11.78
CA GLU A 12 -17.27 25.00 -10.37
C GLU A 12 -17.90 23.76 -9.70
N LEU A 13 -18.33 22.74 -10.45
CA LEU A 13 -18.98 21.55 -9.87
C LEU A 13 -18.21 20.24 -10.03
N PHE A 14 -16.89 20.30 -10.21
CA PHE A 14 -16.02 19.14 -10.07
C PHE A 14 -15.08 19.39 -8.90
N THR A 15 -15.56 19.14 -7.69
CA THR A 15 -14.67 18.98 -6.55
C THR A 15 -13.82 17.75 -6.83
N GLU A 16 -12.51 17.92 -7.02
CA GLU A 16 -11.58 16.80 -7.06
C GLU A 16 -11.72 16.03 -5.74
N LEU A 17 -12.25 14.82 -5.82
CA LEU A 17 -12.34 13.93 -4.68
C LEU A 17 -10.93 13.50 -4.29
N THR A 18 -10.63 13.45 -2.99
CA THR A 18 -9.39 12.79 -2.55
C THR A 18 -9.45 11.30 -2.94
N PRO A 19 -8.32 10.60 -3.10
CA PRO A 19 -8.32 9.18 -3.42
C PRO A 19 -9.19 8.33 -2.48
N GLU A 20 -9.25 8.69 -1.20
CA GLU A 20 -10.14 8.10 -0.21
C GLU A 20 -11.61 8.32 -0.57
N GLN A 21 -11.99 9.57 -0.88
CA GLN A 21 -13.36 9.93 -1.27
C GLN A 21 -13.76 9.32 -2.62
N GLY A 22 -12.82 9.23 -3.56
CA GLY A 22 -13.02 8.58 -4.86
C GLY A 22 -13.31 7.09 -4.69
N ALA A 23 -12.53 6.38 -3.87
CA ALA A 23 -12.76 4.95 -3.60
C ALA A 23 -14.15 4.69 -2.98
N MET A 24 -14.62 5.54 -2.06
CA MET A 24 -15.96 5.43 -1.46
C MET A 24 -17.09 5.65 -2.48
N VAL A 25 -16.88 6.50 -3.49
CA VAL A 25 -17.88 6.78 -4.53
C VAL A 25 -17.89 5.71 -5.61
N GLU A 26 -16.72 5.19 -6.00
CA GLU A 26 -16.56 4.21 -7.08
C GLU A 26 -16.70 2.74 -6.64
N GLY A 27 -16.75 2.48 -5.31
CA GLY A 27 -16.97 1.13 -4.75
C GLY A 27 -15.69 0.32 -4.52
N GLY A 28 -14.56 0.99 -4.32
CA GLY A 28 -13.24 0.40 -4.10
C GLY A 28 -12.72 0.50 -2.66
N LEU A 29 -11.54 -0.04 -2.42
CA LEU A 29 -10.81 0.11 -1.14
C LEU A 29 -9.62 1.03 -1.36
N PHE A 30 -9.54 2.12 -0.61
CA PHE A 30 -8.28 2.85 -0.44
C PHE A 30 -7.50 2.23 0.72
N ILE A 31 -6.29 1.77 0.46
CA ILE A 31 -5.37 1.26 1.49
C ILE A 31 -4.18 2.20 1.62
N PHE A 32 -3.82 2.54 2.86
CA PHE A 32 -2.67 3.35 3.22
C PHE A 32 -1.71 2.53 4.09
N ILE A 33 -0.46 2.41 3.67
CA ILE A 33 0.60 1.75 4.42
C ILE A 33 1.41 2.81 5.17
N ASP A 34 1.35 2.78 6.49
CA ASP A 34 2.03 3.75 7.35
C ASP A 34 3.52 3.42 7.48
N LYS A 35 3.83 2.18 7.91
CA LYS A 35 5.21 1.73 8.13
C LYS A 35 5.34 0.22 8.07
N ILE A 36 6.59 -0.21 7.95
CA ILE A 36 7.00 -1.60 7.98
C ILE A 36 8.16 -1.78 8.97
N GLN A 37 8.16 -2.89 9.70
CA GLN A 37 9.22 -3.28 10.62
C GLN A 37 9.70 -4.69 10.31
N SER A 38 11.00 -4.85 10.11
CA SER A 38 11.65 -6.16 10.09
C SER A 38 11.73 -6.69 11.52
N ILE A 39 11.05 -7.81 11.78
CA ILE A 39 11.20 -8.56 13.03
C ILE A 39 12.37 -9.53 12.90
N LYS A 40 12.58 -10.08 11.71
CA LYS A 40 13.72 -10.90 11.33
C LYS A 40 13.96 -10.72 9.83
N ALA A 41 15.15 -10.27 9.44
CA ALA A 41 15.65 -10.38 8.07
C ALA A 41 16.35 -11.73 7.89
N GLY A 42 16.25 -12.33 6.71
CA GLY A 42 16.79 -13.65 6.44
C GLY A 42 16.31 -14.31 5.15
N ALA A 43 15.88 -13.52 4.16
CA ALA A 43 15.65 -13.99 2.80
C ALA A 43 16.98 -14.36 2.14
N ASP A 44 17.99 -13.49 2.29
CA ASP A 44 19.37 -13.81 1.94
C ASP A 44 20.05 -14.73 2.96
N PHE A 45 20.78 -15.75 2.48
CA PHE A 45 21.59 -16.65 3.31
C PHE A 45 22.68 -15.89 4.09
N ILE A 46 23.18 -14.78 3.52
CA ILE A 46 24.08 -13.83 4.15
C ILE A 46 23.66 -12.44 3.69
N GLY A 47 22.96 -11.67 4.52
CA GLY A 47 22.60 -10.33 4.08
C GLY A 47 21.50 -9.65 4.86
N LYS A 48 21.03 -8.57 4.24
CA LYS A 48 19.88 -7.76 4.60
C LYS A 48 18.85 -7.99 3.52
N ASP A 49 17.57 -8.05 3.87
CA ASP A 49 16.54 -8.16 2.84
C ASP A 49 16.43 -6.81 2.10
N ASP A 50 16.56 -6.82 0.78
CA ASP A 50 16.22 -5.73 -0.13
C ASP A 50 14.71 -5.74 -0.43
N THR A 51 13.94 -5.33 0.57
CA THR A 51 12.48 -5.44 0.58
C THR A 51 11.79 -4.49 -0.39
N TYR A 52 10.80 -5.02 -1.13
CA TYR A 52 9.75 -4.25 -1.79
C TYR A 52 8.35 -4.81 -1.51
N MET A 53 7.34 -3.99 -1.79
CA MET A 53 5.93 -4.27 -1.52
C MET A 53 5.09 -4.12 -2.79
N THR A 54 4.17 -5.05 -2.97
CA THR A 54 3.13 -4.97 -3.99
C THR A 54 1.74 -4.89 -3.35
N ILE A 55 0.84 -4.18 -4.00
CA ILE A 55 -0.61 -4.21 -3.73
C ILE A 55 -1.33 -4.67 -5.00
N ASN A 56 -2.09 -5.76 -4.90
CA ASN A 56 -2.75 -6.42 -6.04
C ASN A 56 -1.78 -6.71 -7.21
N GLY A 57 -0.54 -7.08 -6.89
CA GLY A 57 0.52 -7.38 -7.87
C GLY A 57 1.28 -6.16 -8.40
N ASN A 58 0.82 -4.94 -8.14
CA ASN A 58 1.52 -3.73 -8.55
C ASN A 58 2.51 -3.30 -7.47
N LYS A 59 3.78 -3.11 -7.82
CA LYS A 59 4.79 -2.58 -6.90
C LYS A 59 4.50 -1.13 -6.55
N ILE A 60 4.30 -0.86 -5.26
CA ILE A 60 3.95 0.48 -4.76
C ILE A 60 5.08 1.13 -3.97
N TRP A 61 6.00 0.34 -3.45
CA TRP A 61 7.06 0.79 -2.55
C TRP A 61 8.21 -0.22 -2.56
N GLY A 62 9.45 0.22 -2.32
CA GLY A 62 10.53 -0.72 -2.04
C GLY A 62 11.93 -0.34 -2.51
N ASP A 63 12.70 -1.40 -2.78
CA ASP A 63 14.15 -1.47 -2.94
C ASP A 63 14.86 -0.90 -1.72
N LYS A 64 14.40 -1.30 -0.53
CA LYS A 64 14.94 -0.84 0.75
C LYS A 64 15.53 -2.01 1.51
N SER A 65 16.82 -1.90 1.78
CA SER A 65 17.55 -2.85 2.62
C SER A 65 17.09 -2.79 4.08
N PHE A 66 16.84 -3.96 4.69
CA PHE A 66 16.45 -4.14 6.09
C PHE A 66 17.40 -5.06 6.84
N SER A 67 17.84 -4.60 8.00
CA SER A 67 18.34 -5.49 9.05
C SER A 67 17.23 -5.85 10.03
N THR A 68 17.37 -6.98 10.70
CA THR A 68 16.52 -7.39 11.84
C THR A 68 16.33 -6.23 12.84
N GLY A 69 15.08 -5.94 13.20
CA GLY A 69 14.69 -4.87 14.11
C GLY A 69 14.48 -3.51 13.46
N GLN A 70 14.88 -3.32 12.20
CA GLN A 70 14.77 -2.03 11.51
C GLN A 70 13.32 -1.71 11.16
N THR A 71 12.94 -0.44 11.31
CA THR A 71 11.64 0.11 10.90
C THR A 71 11.84 1.17 9.83
N ARG A 72 10.94 1.24 8.84
CA ARG A 72 10.87 2.34 7.88
C ARG A 72 9.44 2.82 7.70
N GLY A 73 9.28 4.14 7.60
CA GLY A 73 8.03 4.74 7.14
C GLY A 73 7.81 4.43 5.66
N VAL A 74 6.57 4.12 5.31
CA VAL A 74 6.12 3.92 3.93
C VAL A 74 5.33 5.15 3.51
N ASN A 75 4.27 5.49 4.25
CA ASN A 75 3.39 6.65 4.04
C ASN A 75 2.87 6.77 2.60
N LEU A 76 2.42 5.65 2.03
CA LEU A 76 1.85 5.59 0.68
C LEU A 76 0.50 4.91 0.72
N GLY A 77 -0.44 5.43 -0.08
CA GLY A 77 -1.73 4.80 -0.28
C GLY A 77 -2.06 4.60 -1.75
N THR A 78 -2.97 3.68 -2.01
CA THR A 78 -3.49 3.37 -3.34
C THR A 78 -4.94 2.91 -3.24
N SER A 79 -5.73 3.24 -4.26
CA SER A 79 -7.06 2.68 -4.44
C SER A 79 -6.97 1.29 -5.09
N THR A 80 -7.97 0.46 -4.83
CA THR A 80 -8.18 -0.81 -5.51
C THR A 80 -9.62 -0.89 -6.04
N ASP A 81 -9.82 -1.56 -7.16
CA ASP A 81 -11.14 -1.69 -7.81
C ASP A 81 -12.11 -2.63 -7.07
N GLY A 82 -11.76 -3.09 -5.86
CA GLY A 82 -12.56 -4.05 -5.10
C GLY A 82 -12.51 -3.79 -3.60
N SER A 83 -13.26 -4.57 -2.83
CA SER A 83 -13.39 -4.41 -1.38
C SER A 83 -12.18 -4.90 -0.56
N PHE A 84 -11.07 -5.23 -1.23
CA PHE A 84 -9.87 -5.77 -0.61
C PHE A 84 -8.59 -5.29 -1.32
N ALA A 85 -7.48 -5.41 -0.61
CA ALA A 85 -6.14 -5.22 -1.13
C ALA A 85 -5.25 -6.40 -0.74
N ARG A 86 -4.67 -7.09 -1.72
CA ARG A 86 -3.66 -8.13 -1.47
C ARG A 86 -2.29 -7.46 -1.35
N VAL A 87 -1.75 -7.45 -0.15
CA VAL A 87 -0.45 -6.86 0.17
C VAL A 87 0.59 -7.98 0.27
N GLU A 88 1.67 -7.88 -0.49
CA GLU A 88 2.74 -8.88 -0.49
C GLU A 88 4.10 -8.20 -0.38
N LEU A 89 5.02 -8.86 0.32
CA LEU A 89 6.43 -8.48 0.42
C LEU A 89 7.30 -9.46 -0.32
N PHE A 90 8.35 -8.91 -0.90
CA PHE A 90 9.35 -9.64 -1.63
C PHE A 90 10.73 -9.11 -1.29
N ASP A 91 11.70 -10.00 -1.27
CA ASP A 91 13.10 -9.67 -1.28
C ASP A 91 13.56 -9.57 -2.73
N LYS A 92 14.26 -8.49 -3.06
CA LYS A 92 14.74 -8.29 -4.42
C LYS A 92 16.05 -9.03 -4.60
N ASP A 93 16.05 -10.01 -5.47
CA ASP A 93 17.26 -10.71 -5.86
C ASP A 93 17.93 -10.03 -7.07
N GLY A 94 19.21 -10.36 -7.29
CA GLY A 94 19.94 -9.91 -8.49
C GLY A 94 19.27 -10.35 -9.80
N PHE A 95 19.58 -9.65 -10.90
CA PHE A 95 18.92 -9.72 -12.23
C PHE A 95 18.63 -11.12 -12.82
N LEU A 96 19.29 -12.19 -12.35
CA LEU A 96 19.12 -13.57 -12.86
C LEU A 96 18.30 -14.48 -11.92
N ASN A 97 17.95 -14.00 -10.74
CA ASN A 97 17.23 -14.74 -9.72
C ASN A 97 15.79 -14.22 -9.62
N ARG A 98 14.87 -15.09 -9.18
CA ARG A 98 13.50 -14.68 -8.90
C ARG A 98 13.45 -14.11 -7.49
N ASP A 99 12.89 -12.91 -7.36
CA ASP A 99 12.60 -12.27 -6.09
C ASP A 99 11.88 -13.21 -5.11
N ASP A 100 12.43 -13.34 -3.91
CA ASP A 100 11.93 -14.23 -2.88
C ASP A 100 10.68 -13.67 -2.18
N ARG A 101 9.57 -14.41 -2.23
CA ARG A 101 8.32 -13.99 -1.58
C ARG A 101 8.42 -14.11 -0.06
N MET A 102 8.51 -12.98 0.62
CA MET A 102 8.61 -12.86 2.09
C MET A 102 7.26 -12.89 2.83
N GLY A 103 6.16 -13.14 2.12
CA GLY A 103 4.83 -13.32 2.68
C GLY A 103 3.85 -12.21 2.29
N GLY A 104 2.61 -12.31 2.78
CA GLY A 104 1.57 -11.35 2.44
C GLY A 104 0.27 -11.59 3.19
N PHE A 105 -0.66 -10.65 3.07
CA PHE A 105 -1.98 -10.70 3.68
C PHE A 105 -3.02 -10.00 2.79
N THR A 106 -4.29 -10.26 3.05
CA THR A 106 -5.40 -9.53 2.42
C THR A 106 -5.94 -8.53 3.43
N ALA A 107 -5.91 -7.24 3.08
CA ALA A 107 -6.53 -6.17 3.83
C ALA A 107 -7.97 -5.97 3.37
N TYR A 108 -8.84 -5.65 4.32
CA TYR A 108 -10.22 -5.20 4.11
C TYR A 108 -10.38 -3.83 4.80
N ASN A 109 -11.56 -3.21 4.64
CA ASN A 109 -11.88 -1.94 5.30
C ASN A 109 -11.58 -2.01 6.81
N THR A 110 -10.79 -1.05 7.31
CA THR A 110 -10.48 -0.90 8.72
C THR A 110 -11.18 0.30 9.34
N PHE A 111 -12.05 0.96 8.59
CA PHE A 111 -12.69 2.24 8.93
C PHE A 111 -11.64 3.29 9.34
N GLY A 112 -10.49 3.28 8.64
CA GLY A 112 -9.35 4.16 8.92
C GLY A 112 -8.56 3.84 10.19
N SER A 113 -8.92 2.79 10.94
CA SER A 113 -8.19 2.38 12.14
C SER A 113 -6.86 1.73 11.77
N LEU A 114 -5.79 2.09 12.48
CA LEU A 114 -4.47 1.49 12.28
C LEU A 114 -4.49 0.02 12.68
N GLN A 115 -4.15 -0.85 11.72
CA GLN A 115 -4.02 -2.29 11.89
C GLN A 115 -2.57 -2.72 11.74
N ARG A 116 -2.26 -3.89 12.28
CA ARG A 116 -0.96 -4.55 12.12
C ARG A 116 -1.16 -5.94 11.55
N ALA A 117 -0.53 -6.22 10.41
CA ALA A 117 -0.41 -7.55 9.86
C ALA A 117 1.02 -8.07 10.06
N ARG A 118 1.16 -9.29 10.57
CA ARG A 118 2.44 -10.01 10.61
C ARG A 118 2.51 -10.96 9.42
N VAL A 119 3.57 -10.85 8.63
CA VAL A 119 3.85 -11.73 7.49
C VAL A 119 5.17 -12.45 7.69
N SER A 120 5.29 -13.63 7.08
CA SER A 120 6.47 -14.48 7.14
C SER A 120 6.61 -15.28 5.86
N GLY A 121 7.84 -15.44 5.39
CA GLY A 121 8.19 -16.12 4.14
C GLY A 121 9.70 -16.02 3.89
N SER A 122 10.26 -16.99 3.17
CA SER A 122 11.69 -17.08 2.84
C SER A 122 12.63 -16.87 4.04
N GLY A 123 12.23 -17.26 5.26
CA GLY A 123 13.06 -17.08 6.45
C GLY A 123 12.94 -15.72 7.15
N SER A 124 12.25 -14.75 6.55
CA SER A 124 12.00 -13.41 7.09
C SER A 124 10.66 -13.27 7.79
N ILE A 125 10.54 -12.29 8.68
CA ILE A 125 9.32 -11.93 9.42
C ILE A 125 9.20 -10.41 9.48
N TYR A 126 8.03 -9.88 9.10
CA TYR A 126 7.73 -8.44 9.08
C TYR A 126 6.41 -8.12 9.76
N ASP A 127 6.36 -6.96 10.42
CA ASP A 127 5.11 -6.28 10.79
C ASP A 127 4.84 -5.14 9.81
N ILE A 128 3.65 -5.13 9.23
CA ILE A 128 3.16 -4.07 8.33
C ILE A 128 2.01 -3.35 9.04
N TYR A 129 2.11 -2.03 9.13
CA TYR A 129 1.11 -1.17 9.75
C TYR A 129 0.35 -0.42 8.65
N TYR A 130 -0.97 -0.55 8.65
CA TYR A 130 -1.81 -0.05 7.57
C TYR A 130 -3.18 0.43 8.06
N ARG A 131 -3.84 1.23 7.23
CA ARG A 131 -5.23 1.67 7.36
C ARG A 131 -5.94 1.42 6.04
N ALA A 132 -7.23 1.13 6.07
CA ALA A 132 -8.02 0.98 4.85
C ALA A 132 -9.41 1.59 5.01
N PHE A 133 -9.93 2.08 3.89
CA PHE A 133 -11.14 2.90 3.79
C PHE A 133 -11.93 2.41 2.57
N ALA A 134 -13.21 2.09 2.78
CA ALA A 134 -14.17 1.76 1.73
C ALA A 134 -15.48 2.49 2.03
#